data_AF-W3A792-F1
#
_entry.id   AF-W3A792-F1
#
_cell.length_a   1.000
_cell.length_b   1.000
_cell.length_c   1.000
_cell.angle_alpha   90.00
_cell.angle_beta   90.00
_cell.angle_gamma   90.00
#
_symmetry.space_group_name_H-M   'P 1'
#
loop_
_entity.id
_entity.type
_entity.pdbx_description
1 polymer ?
#
loop_
_entity_poly.entity_id
_entity_poly.type
_entity_poly.pdbx_seq_one_letter_code
_entity_poly.pdbx_strand_id
1 'polypeptide(L)'
;MPLLSYSRSYSPTAADVGHVIRVECKATKRVGGGVLTKTVDTGLVLPFPPMPPRRQMLANVNEERLTPRLRQIGVFRVLTYNILAEIYATRQMYPYCPIWALSWSFRRELLKRELQSYNADIICLQEVQGDHYKSFFAPMMEEWGYEGWYLKKSRESMGLEGKVDGCALFYKRNRFILKERYPVDFNELANDFLKQVQTEYDLDYQGPSMAAREMFLSTLNKMRQRLQRDNVAQITVLEVVPANNEMVARKSQSGPLICVANVHIFSNPKFPDVKMWQTNMLAKQLERVTLNRNLPTILCGDFNSEPSSAVYEFMTRNHVPLDHPDIQHPPPQLANIYASLDLEHNIGFASAYASVFGAEPEYTNYTGHWTGVVDYVWYTPETLTPFAGLKVHPPEVLEAYSKTALPNCQFLSDHIPLCLDFSIKAAAINNGRY
;
A
#
# COMPACT_ATOMS: atom_id res chain seq x y z
N MET A 1 24.71 -31.94 26.45
CA MET A 1 24.22 -30.97 25.45
C MET A 1 25.14 -29.76 25.49
N PRO A 2 25.70 -29.31 24.36
CA PRO A 2 26.48 -28.07 24.35
C PRO A 2 25.57 -26.89 24.68
N LEU A 3 26.07 -25.97 25.50
CA LEU A 3 25.36 -24.73 25.77
C LEU A 3 25.56 -23.78 24.58
N LEU A 4 24.46 -23.36 23.95
CA LEU A 4 24.52 -22.47 22.78
C LEU A 4 24.57 -20.98 23.16
N SER A 5 23.86 -20.57 24.22
CA SER A 5 23.77 -19.15 24.64
C SER A 5 23.22 -19.01 26.06
N TYR A 6 23.59 -17.92 26.74
CA TYR A 6 22.97 -17.44 27.99
C TYR A 6 21.99 -16.27 27.78
N SER A 7 21.84 -15.80 26.55
CA SER A 7 20.94 -14.69 26.22
C SER A 7 19.48 -15.08 26.37
N ARG A 8 18.61 -14.09 26.57
CA ARG A 8 17.15 -14.26 26.54
C ARG A 8 16.62 -14.64 25.16
N SER A 9 17.43 -14.47 24.12
CA SER A 9 17.11 -14.83 22.73
C SER A 9 18.27 -15.59 22.09
N TYR A 10 17.94 -16.51 21.19
CA TYR A 10 18.91 -17.24 20.38
C TYR A 10 18.38 -17.36 18.95
N SER A 11 19.22 -17.02 17.98
CA SER A 11 18.92 -17.21 16.55
C SER A 11 19.72 -18.43 16.06
N PRO A 12 19.05 -19.52 15.64
CA PRO A 12 19.73 -20.72 15.17
C PRO A 12 20.67 -20.43 13.99
N THR A 13 21.77 -21.16 13.96
CA THR A 13 22.81 -21.13 12.93
C THR A 13 22.68 -22.33 11.99
N ALA A 14 23.47 -22.35 10.92
CA ALA A 14 23.53 -23.50 10.02
C ALA A 14 23.95 -24.81 10.73
N ALA A 15 24.73 -24.71 11.81
CA ALA A 15 25.16 -25.87 12.60
C ALA A 15 24.02 -26.48 13.43
N ASP A 16 22.98 -25.70 13.74
CA ASP A 16 21.84 -26.15 14.52
C ASP A 16 20.81 -26.90 13.67
N VAL A 17 20.86 -26.79 12.33
CA VAL A 17 19.93 -27.43 11.42
C VAL A 17 19.87 -28.94 11.65
N GLY A 18 18.65 -29.48 11.74
CA GLY A 18 18.41 -30.89 12.06
C GLY A 18 18.52 -31.24 13.54
N HIS A 19 18.75 -30.27 14.43
CA HIS A 19 18.79 -30.47 15.88
C HIS A 19 17.59 -29.84 16.58
N VAL A 20 17.27 -30.36 17.76
CA VAL A 20 16.31 -29.75 18.70
C VAL A 20 17.08 -28.83 19.63
N ILE A 21 16.61 -27.59 19.78
CA ILE A 21 17.14 -26.66 20.78
C ILE A 21 16.30 -26.76 22.05
N ARG A 22 16.97 -26.95 23.18
CA ARG A 22 16.39 -26.93 24.53
C ARG A 22 16.61 -25.56 25.16
N VAL A 23 15.52 -24.90 25.54
CA VAL A 23 15.54 -23.64 26.28
C VAL A 23 15.28 -23.94 27.75
N GLU A 24 16.24 -23.63 28.61
CA GLU A 24 16.11 -23.72 30.06
C GLU A 24 16.06 -22.32 30.67
N CYS A 25 15.00 -22.02 31.43
CA CYS A 25 14.83 -20.75 32.12
C CYS A 25 14.79 -20.99 33.64
N LYS A 26 15.70 -20.33 34.35
CA LYS A 26 15.81 -20.37 35.81
C LYS A 26 15.35 -19.05 36.41
N ALA A 27 14.27 -19.08 37.19
CA ALA A 27 13.79 -17.94 37.95
C ALA A 27 14.25 -18.05 39.41
N THR A 28 15.00 -17.05 39.86
CA THR A 28 15.49 -16.94 41.24
C THR A 28 14.69 -15.87 42.00
N LYS A 29 14.07 -16.23 43.14
CA LYS A 29 13.48 -15.22 44.04
C LYS A 29 14.58 -14.45 44.76
N ARG A 30 14.39 -13.13 44.94
CA ARG A 30 15.38 -12.25 45.57
C ARG A 30 15.64 -12.53 47.06
N VAL A 31 14.71 -13.17 47.77
CA VAL A 31 14.85 -13.50 49.20
C VAL A 31 14.22 -14.87 49.49
N GLY A 32 15.01 -15.79 50.06
CA GLY A 32 14.54 -16.98 50.78
C GLY A 32 13.73 -18.04 50.02
N GLY A 33 13.73 -18.07 48.69
CA GLY A 33 12.91 -19.02 47.91
C GLY A 33 13.70 -19.82 46.86
N GLY A 34 13.35 -21.09 46.69
CA GLY A 34 13.98 -22.04 45.77
C GLY A 34 13.98 -21.60 44.29
N VAL A 35 14.89 -22.19 43.51
CA VAL A 35 15.03 -21.93 42.08
C VAL A 35 13.94 -22.67 41.32
N LEU A 36 13.09 -21.93 40.59
CA LEU A 36 12.14 -22.52 39.66
C LEU A 36 12.83 -22.66 38.30
N THR A 37 12.94 -23.90 37.82
CA THR A 37 13.48 -24.19 36.48
C THR A 37 12.35 -24.66 35.58
N LYS A 38 12.21 -24.04 34.41
CA LYS A 38 11.36 -24.54 33.32
C LYS A 38 12.20 -24.82 32.10
N THR A 39 11.88 -25.90 31.42
CA THR A 39 12.57 -26.33 30.20
C THR A 39 11.55 -26.55 29.10
N VAL A 40 11.86 -26.09 27.89
CA VAL A 40 11.04 -26.26 26.69
C VAL A 40 11.95 -26.70 25.55
N ASP A 41 11.57 -27.75 24.85
CA ASP A 41 12.25 -28.19 23.64
C ASP A 41 11.53 -27.64 22.41
N THR A 42 12.31 -27.19 21.43
CA THR A 42 11.79 -26.73 20.13
C THR A 42 11.54 -27.92 19.19
N GLY A 43 10.94 -27.66 18.02
CA GLY A 43 11.02 -28.60 16.90
C GLY A 43 12.45 -28.68 16.33
N LEU A 44 12.66 -29.52 15.31
CA LEU A 44 13.91 -29.52 14.56
C LEU A 44 14.12 -28.14 13.93
N VAL A 45 15.33 -27.58 14.09
CA VAL A 45 15.74 -26.39 13.34
C VAL A 45 15.76 -26.75 11.87
N LEU A 46 14.93 -26.07 11.09
CA LEU A 46 14.84 -26.27 9.66
C LEU A 46 15.92 -25.43 8.94
N PRO A 47 16.44 -25.89 7.79
CA PRO A 47 17.27 -25.04 6.96
C PRO A 47 16.46 -23.82 6.50
N PHE A 48 17.15 -22.69 6.32
CA PHE A 48 16.50 -21.52 5.73
C PHE A 48 16.03 -21.86 4.30
N PRO A 49 14.78 -21.53 3.93
CA PRO A 49 14.27 -21.83 2.60
C PRO A 49 15.11 -21.14 1.53
N PRO A 50 15.30 -21.75 0.34
CA PRO A 50 16.07 -21.13 -0.73
C PRO A 50 15.44 -19.78 -1.09
N MET A 51 16.27 -18.76 -1.32
CA MET A 51 15.79 -17.45 -1.70
C MET A 51 15.04 -17.52 -3.05
N PRO A 52 13.95 -16.76 -3.22
CA PRO A 52 13.25 -16.71 -4.49
C PRO A 52 14.15 -16.16 -5.61
N PRO A 53 13.87 -16.49 -6.88
CA PRO A 53 14.60 -15.94 -8.01
C PRO A 53 14.61 -14.42 -7.99
N ARG A 54 15.79 -13.82 -8.11
CA ARG A 54 15.93 -12.36 -8.08
C ARG A 54 15.20 -11.73 -9.26
N ARG A 55 14.26 -10.81 -8.99
CA ARG A 55 13.60 -9.99 -10.00
C ARG A 55 14.59 -8.96 -10.58
N GLN A 56 14.47 -8.71 -11.88
CA GLN A 56 15.37 -7.79 -12.59
C GLN A 56 14.70 -6.43 -12.77
N MET A 57 15.45 -5.36 -12.51
CA MET A 57 15.06 -4.00 -12.87
C MET A 57 15.34 -3.82 -14.36
N LEU A 58 14.29 -3.65 -15.16
CA LEU A 58 14.39 -3.48 -16.61
C LEU A 58 14.13 -2.03 -16.99
N ALA A 59 14.93 -1.52 -17.94
CA ALA A 59 14.73 -0.18 -18.48
C ALA A 59 13.50 -0.15 -19.40
N ASN A 60 12.79 0.99 -19.38
CA ASN A 60 11.76 1.30 -20.34
C ASN A 60 12.43 1.54 -21.71
N VAL A 61 12.15 0.65 -22.67
CA VAL A 61 12.75 0.72 -24.02
C VAL A 61 12.17 1.83 -24.88
N ASN A 62 10.99 2.35 -24.52
CA ASN A 62 10.30 3.43 -25.24
C ASN A 62 10.79 4.82 -24.81
N GLU A 63 11.62 4.90 -23.78
CA GLU A 63 12.17 6.15 -23.25
C GLU A 63 13.64 6.29 -23.61
N GLU A 64 14.05 7.50 -24.00
CA GLU A 64 15.46 7.77 -24.28
C GLU A 64 16.33 7.56 -23.03
N ARG A 65 17.57 7.10 -23.22
CA ARG A 65 18.52 6.94 -22.11
C ARG A 65 18.65 8.26 -21.37
N LEU A 66 18.40 8.23 -20.06
CA LEU A 66 18.51 9.40 -19.18
C LEU A 66 19.79 10.19 -19.43
N THR A 67 19.63 11.46 -19.77
CA THR A 67 20.76 12.40 -19.91
C THR A 67 21.51 12.54 -18.57
N PRO A 68 22.83 12.84 -18.58
CA PRO A 68 23.60 13.04 -17.35
C PRO A 68 22.99 14.09 -16.40
N ARG A 69 22.33 15.11 -16.94
CA ARG A 69 21.63 16.15 -16.19
C ARG A 69 20.37 15.64 -15.50
N LEU A 70 19.56 14.79 -16.15
CA LEU A 70 18.37 14.17 -15.55
C LEU A 70 18.77 13.20 -14.42
N ARG A 71 19.90 12.49 -14.58
CA ARG A 71 20.48 11.65 -13.52
C ARG A 71 20.90 12.45 -12.28
N GLN A 72 21.32 13.71 -12.46
CA GLN A 72 21.78 14.58 -11.36
C GLN A 72 20.65 15.33 -10.63
N ILE A 73 19.48 15.52 -11.26
CA ILE A 73 18.47 16.46 -10.75
C ILE A 73 17.24 15.78 -10.12
N GLY A 74 16.88 14.53 -10.45
CA GLY A 74 15.58 14.02 -9.98
C GLY A 74 15.22 12.56 -10.22
N VAL A 75 16.20 11.64 -10.23
CA VAL A 75 15.89 10.19 -10.26
C VAL A 75 15.61 9.67 -8.87
N PHE A 76 14.48 9.01 -8.68
CA PHE A 76 14.14 8.37 -7.40
C PHE A 76 13.37 7.07 -7.61
N ARG A 77 13.48 6.17 -6.65
CA ARG A 77 12.81 4.88 -6.67
C ARG A 77 11.56 4.89 -5.80
N VAL A 78 10.45 4.38 -6.32
CA VAL A 78 9.19 4.19 -5.60
C VAL A 78 8.88 2.70 -5.48
N LEU A 79 8.42 2.28 -4.30
CA LEU A 79 7.95 0.92 -4.02
C LEU A 79 6.52 1.00 -3.50
N THR A 80 5.61 0.17 -4.01
CA THR A 80 4.31 -0.11 -3.40
C THR A 80 4.18 -1.59 -3.07
N TYR A 81 3.64 -1.93 -1.89
CA TYR A 81 3.54 -3.31 -1.45
C TYR A 81 2.48 -3.51 -0.37
N ASN A 82 1.46 -4.33 -0.66
CA ASN A 82 0.60 -4.91 0.37
C ASN A 82 1.38 -6.04 1.07
N ILE A 83 1.66 -5.88 2.36
CA ILE A 83 2.58 -6.77 3.10
C ILE A 83 1.87 -7.89 3.87
N LEU A 84 0.56 -8.04 3.69
CA LEU A 84 -0.29 -9.00 4.40
C LEU A 84 -0.22 -8.84 5.94
N ALA A 85 -1.23 -8.22 6.53
CA ALA A 85 -1.29 -8.06 7.99
C ALA A 85 -1.36 -9.42 8.71
N GLU A 86 -0.75 -9.55 9.89
CA GLU A 86 -0.77 -10.80 10.68
C GLU A 86 -2.20 -11.25 11.01
N ILE A 87 -3.11 -10.30 11.22
CA ILE A 87 -4.54 -10.59 11.47
C ILE A 87 -5.23 -11.32 10.31
N TYR A 88 -4.71 -11.20 9.08
CA TYR A 88 -5.25 -11.85 7.90
C TYR A 88 -4.48 -13.11 7.49
N ALA A 89 -3.21 -13.23 7.92
CA ALA A 89 -2.33 -14.38 7.70
C ALA A 89 -2.73 -15.64 8.48
N THR A 90 -3.95 -16.13 8.27
CA THR A 90 -4.54 -17.26 9.00
C THR A 90 -4.47 -18.57 8.21
N ARG A 91 -4.53 -19.71 8.91
CA ARG A 91 -4.60 -21.03 8.27
C ARG A 91 -5.83 -21.23 7.40
N GLN A 92 -6.92 -20.54 7.71
CA GLN A 92 -8.17 -20.62 6.96
C GLN A 92 -8.01 -19.98 5.59
N MET A 93 -7.34 -18.82 5.52
CA MET A 93 -7.09 -18.11 4.27
C MET A 93 -5.96 -18.75 3.46
N TYR A 94 -4.93 -19.27 4.14
CA TYR A 94 -3.73 -19.82 3.51
C TYR A 94 -3.44 -21.25 3.98
N PRO A 95 -4.32 -22.23 3.67
CA PRO A 95 -4.20 -23.60 4.20
C PRO A 95 -2.97 -24.35 3.66
N TYR A 96 -2.42 -23.92 2.52
CA TYR A 96 -1.20 -24.45 1.91
C TYR A 96 0.08 -23.91 2.53
N CYS A 97 0.03 -22.79 3.26
CA CYS A 97 1.21 -22.16 3.85
C CYS A 97 1.44 -22.68 5.28
N PRO A 98 2.65 -23.20 5.61
CA PRO A 98 2.95 -23.61 6.97
C PRO A 98 2.79 -22.47 7.98
N ILE A 99 2.22 -22.74 9.17
CA ILE A 99 2.01 -21.70 10.22
C ILE A 99 3.28 -20.93 10.54
N TRP A 100 4.41 -21.62 10.62
CA TRP A 100 5.67 -20.97 10.95
C TRP A 100 6.07 -19.94 9.88
N ALA A 101 5.73 -20.19 8.61
CA ALA A 101 5.97 -19.26 7.50
C ALA A 101 4.94 -18.11 7.48
N LEU A 102 3.70 -18.35 7.92
CA LEU A 102 2.68 -17.29 8.11
C LEU A 102 3.00 -16.37 9.30
N SER A 103 3.72 -16.87 10.29
CA SER A 103 4.00 -16.14 11.53
C SER A 103 4.73 -14.82 11.27
N TRP A 104 4.30 -13.75 11.94
CA TRP A 104 4.91 -12.43 11.77
C TRP A 104 6.41 -12.43 12.11
N SER A 105 6.82 -13.20 13.11
CA SER A 105 8.23 -13.32 13.51
C SER A 105 9.13 -13.86 12.39
N PHE A 106 8.60 -14.73 11.52
CA PHE A 106 9.33 -15.19 10.34
C PHE A 106 9.23 -14.18 9.19
N ARG A 107 8.00 -13.75 8.84
CA ARG A 107 7.73 -12.88 7.69
C ARG A 107 8.46 -11.54 7.79
N ARG A 108 8.54 -10.95 8.99
CA ARG A 108 9.20 -9.64 9.18
C ARG A 108 10.70 -9.67 8.86
N GLU A 109 11.38 -10.79 9.09
CA GLU A 109 12.83 -10.91 8.81
C GLU A 109 13.09 -11.00 7.31
N LEU A 110 12.21 -11.70 6.57
CA LEU A 110 12.21 -11.69 5.11
C LEU A 110 11.87 -10.31 4.57
N LEU A 111 10.84 -9.66 5.13
CA LEU A 111 10.39 -8.33 4.71
C LEU A 111 11.51 -7.30 4.89
N LYS A 112 12.23 -7.35 6.02
CA LYS A 112 13.40 -6.51 6.26
C LYS A 112 14.42 -6.66 5.14
N ARG A 113 14.81 -7.89 4.79
CA ARG A 113 15.78 -8.15 3.72
C ARG A 113 15.28 -7.70 2.36
N GLU A 114 14.01 -7.95 2.06
CA GLU A 114 13.38 -7.58 0.80
C GLU A 114 13.34 -6.05 0.62
N LEU A 115 12.81 -5.30 1.59
CA LEU A 115 12.75 -3.84 1.55
C LEU A 115 14.15 -3.21 1.45
N GLN A 116 15.11 -3.73 2.21
CA GLN A 116 16.49 -3.27 2.16
C GLN A 116 17.13 -3.49 0.78
N SER A 117 16.82 -4.62 0.12
CA SER A 117 17.35 -4.93 -1.21
C SER A 117 16.83 -4.01 -2.31
N TYR A 118 15.58 -3.53 -2.19
CA TYR A 118 15.01 -2.57 -3.13
C TYR A 118 15.61 -1.17 -2.96
N ASN A 119 15.93 -0.77 -1.73
CA ASN A 119 16.53 0.52 -1.39
C ASN A 119 15.76 1.71 -2.02
N ALA A 120 14.43 1.62 -2.04
CA ALA A 120 13.57 2.62 -2.64
C ALA A 120 13.67 3.97 -1.91
N ASP A 121 13.55 5.09 -2.60
CA ASP A 121 13.60 6.39 -1.92
C ASP A 121 12.25 6.76 -1.29
N ILE A 122 11.15 6.19 -1.81
CA ILE A 122 9.79 6.27 -1.28
C ILE A 122 9.18 4.87 -1.22
N ILE A 123 8.56 4.52 -0.10
CA ILE A 123 7.93 3.22 0.14
C ILE A 123 6.49 3.43 0.61
N CYS A 124 5.53 2.91 -0.15
CA CYS A 124 4.10 2.90 0.15
C CYS A 124 3.67 1.47 0.53
N LEU A 125 3.30 1.23 1.78
CA LEU A 125 2.85 -0.08 2.25
C LEU A 125 1.37 -0.05 2.59
N GLN A 126 0.68 -1.15 2.29
CA GLN A 126 -0.68 -1.44 2.72
C GLN A 126 -0.68 -2.63 3.70
N GLU A 127 -1.73 -2.75 4.50
CA GLU A 127 -1.87 -3.80 5.54
C GLU A 127 -0.76 -3.79 6.61
N VAL A 128 -0.29 -2.60 6.97
CA VAL A 128 0.65 -2.43 8.08
C VAL A 128 -0.14 -2.40 9.39
N GLN A 129 0.09 -3.33 10.31
CA GLN A 129 -0.52 -3.28 11.65
C GLN A 129 0.14 -2.24 12.54
N GLY A 130 -0.66 -1.58 13.39
CA GLY A 130 -0.19 -0.49 14.24
C GLY A 130 0.86 -0.89 15.28
N ASP A 131 0.71 -2.05 15.91
CA ASP A 131 1.70 -2.60 16.85
C ASP A 131 3.03 -2.94 16.15
N HIS A 132 2.96 -3.49 14.94
CA HIS A 132 4.12 -3.77 14.10
C HIS A 132 4.77 -2.50 13.56
N TYR A 133 3.98 -1.47 13.21
CA TYR A 133 4.52 -0.17 12.84
C TYR A 133 5.38 0.40 13.96
N LYS A 134 4.83 0.46 15.18
CA LYS A 134 5.51 1.03 16.34
C LYS A 134 6.74 0.25 16.77
N SER A 135 6.66 -1.08 16.80
CA SER A 135 7.70 -1.94 17.36
C SER A 135 8.77 -2.40 16.36
N PHE A 136 8.45 -2.40 15.06
CA PHE A 136 9.33 -2.93 14.02
C PHE A 136 9.61 -1.90 12.92
N PHE A 137 8.59 -1.38 12.23
CA PHE A 137 8.83 -0.52 11.05
C PHE A 137 9.45 0.83 11.42
N ALA A 138 8.89 1.55 12.38
CA ALA A 138 9.37 2.87 12.77
C ALA A 138 10.87 2.87 13.15
N PRO A 139 11.35 2.05 14.11
CA PRO A 139 12.77 2.04 14.47
C PRO A 139 13.67 1.55 13.32
N MET A 140 13.24 0.52 12.57
CA MET A 140 14.01 -0.02 11.45
C MET A 140 14.18 1.01 10.32
N MET A 141 13.10 1.70 9.95
CA MET A 141 13.12 2.68 8.86
C MET A 141 13.87 3.96 9.27
N GLU A 142 13.76 4.39 10.52
CA GLU A 142 14.54 5.50 11.06
C GLU A 142 16.05 5.23 11.00
N GLU A 143 16.46 4.03 11.41
CA GLU A 143 17.86 3.55 11.31
C GLU A 143 18.36 3.57 9.86
N TRP A 144 17.49 3.25 8.89
CA TRP A 144 17.81 3.30 7.46
C TRP A 144 17.71 4.70 6.84
N GLY A 145 17.49 5.74 7.65
CA GLY A 145 17.47 7.13 7.20
C GLY A 145 16.13 7.61 6.63
N TYR A 146 15.06 6.84 6.78
CA TYR A 146 13.72 7.24 6.38
C TYR A 146 13.01 8.02 7.48
N GLU A 147 12.03 8.82 7.07
CA GLU A 147 10.94 9.25 7.94
C GLU A 147 9.66 8.54 7.46
N GLY A 148 8.75 8.25 8.39
CA GLY A 148 7.54 7.47 8.13
C GLY A 148 6.27 8.12 8.65
N TRP A 149 5.18 7.88 7.95
CA TRP A 149 3.82 8.21 8.40
C TRP A 149 2.94 6.97 8.31
N TYR A 150 2.34 6.57 9.44
CA TYR A 150 1.32 5.54 9.51
C TYR A 150 -0.07 6.16 9.66
N LEU A 151 -1.03 5.66 8.88
CA LEU A 151 -2.44 5.97 9.01
C LEU A 151 -3.23 4.67 9.16
N LYS A 152 -3.80 4.45 10.35
CA LYS A 152 -4.64 3.28 10.65
C LYS A 152 -5.99 3.38 9.94
N LYS A 153 -6.58 2.24 9.60
CA LYS A 153 -8.02 2.15 9.24
C LYS A 153 -8.90 2.68 10.38
N SER A 154 -10.07 3.20 10.05
CA SER A 154 -10.92 3.93 11.00
C SER A 154 -11.78 3.04 11.91
N ARG A 155 -11.76 1.71 11.74
CA ARG A 155 -12.45 0.78 12.64
C ARG A 155 -11.90 0.86 14.07
N GLU A 156 -12.80 0.71 15.03
CA GLU A 156 -12.42 0.57 16.43
C GLU A 156 -11.70 -0.76 16.67
N SER A 157 -10.65 -0.69 17.50
CA SER A 157 -9.95 -1.89 17.95
C SER A 157 -10.89 -2.72 18.83
N MET A 158 -11.23 -3.94 18.40
CA MET A 158 -12.03 -4.93 19.15
C MET A 158 -11.27 -5.47 20.39
N GLY A 159 -10.83 -4.57 21.28
CA GLY A 159 -10.16 -4.89 22.55
C GLY A 159 -8.65 -5.17 22.49
N LEU A 160 -8.00 -5.18 21.31
CA LEU A 160 -6.56 -5.44 21.16
C LEU A 160 -5.83 -4.24 20.52
N GLU A 161 -5.33 -3.35 21.37
CA GLU A 161 -4.61 -2.14 20.94
C GLU A 161 -3.50 -2.48 19.92
N GLY A 162 -3.48 -1.75 18.81
CA GLY A 162 -2.45 -1.88 17.77
C GLY A 162 -2.70 -2.98 16.73
N LYS A 163 -3.71 -3.84 16.86
CA LYS A 163 -3.99 -4.89 15.87
C LYS A 163 -4.69 -4.43 14.59
N VAL A 164 -5.24 -3.22 14.59
CA VAL A 164 -5.82 -2.59 13.39
C VAL A 164 -4.70 -2.25 12.40
N ASP A 165 -4.88 -2.68 11.15
CA ASP A 165 -4.01 -2.39 10.03
C ASP A 165 -4.31 -1.04 9.37
N GLY A 166 -3.42 -0.62 8.49
CA GLY A 166 -3.53 0.65 7.77
C GLY A 166 -2.48 0.77 6.67
N CYS A 167 -2.23 2.01 6.27
CA CYS A 167 -1.22 2.35 5.28
C CYS A 167 0.00 3.00 5.96
N ALA A 168 1.20 2.73 5.46
CA ALA A 168 2.40 3.43 5.87
C ALA A 168 3.15 3.99 4.65
N LEU A 169 3.61 5.23 4.75
CA LEU A 169 4.40 5.90 3.72
C LEU A 169 5.73 6.32 4.33
N PHE A 170 6.84 5.86 3.73
CA PHE A 170 8.20 6.19 4.13
C PHE A 170 8.94 6.92 3.01
N TYR A 171 9.81 7.87 3.36
CA TYR A 171 10.66 8.59 2.41
C TYR A 171 12.04 8.85 3.01
N LYS A 172 13.11 8.79 2.19
CA LYS A 172 14.47 9.05 2.66
C LYS A 172 14.68 10.54 2.96
N ARG A 173 15.16 10.86 4.18
CA ARG A 173 15.37 12.23 4.66
C ARG A 173 16.44 13.01 3.88
N ASN A 174 17.38 12.30 3.24
CA ASN A 174 18.41 12.92 2.40
C ASN A 174 17.96 13.14 0.94
N ARG A 175 16.76 12.70 0.57
CA ARG A 175 16.19 12.85 -0.78
C ARG A 175 14.90 13.65 -0.79
N PHE A 176 14.17 13.68 0.32
CA PHE A 176 12.86 14.34 0.43
C PHE A 176 12.66 15.02 1.78
N ILE A 177 11.99 16.17 1.74
CA ILE A 177 11.51 16.90 2.91
C ILE A 177 9.99 16.99 2.81
N LEU A 178 9.27 16.52 3.82
CA LEU A 178 7.83 16.66 3.87
C LEU A 178 7.40 18.12 4.05
N LYS A 179 6.42 18.54 3.25
CA LYS A 179 5.75 19.84 3.39
C LYS A 179 4.34 19.71 3.92
N GLU A 180 3.57 18.78 3.37
CA GLU A 180 2.14 18.67 3.67
C GLU A 180 1.72 17.20 3.77
N ARG A 181 0.75 16.92 4.66
CA ARG A 181 0.08 15.62 4.80
C ARG A 181 -1.42 15.85 4.79
N TYR A 182 -2.14 15.04 4.02
CA TYR A 182 -3.60 15.03 3.99
C TYR A 182 -4.07 13.58 4.22
N PRO A 183 -4.54 13.24 5.44
CA PRO A 183 -5.20 11.96 5.69
C PRO A 183 -6.55 11.94 4.96
N VAL A 184 -6.89 10.78 4.41
CA VAL A 184 -8.20 10.53 3.81
C VAL A 184 -8.85 9.37 4.56
N ASP A 185 -9.92 9.65 5.30
CA ASP A 185 -10.82 8.64 5.86
C ASP A 185 -12.08 8.56 5.00
N PHE A 186 -12.29 7.43 4.33
CA PHE A 186 -13.43 7.26 3.44
C PHE A 186 -14.77 7.26 4.20
N ASN A 187 -14.79 6.92 5.49
CA ASN A 187 -16.00 7.04 6.30
C ASN A 187 -16.37 8.50 6.57
N GLU A 188 -15.39 9.35 6.83
CA GLU A 188 -15.62 10.79 7.00
C GLU A 188 -16.16 11.40 5.71
N LEU A 189 -15.53 11.10 4.57
CA LEU A 189 -16.01 11.55 3.25
C LEU A 189 -17.42 11.03 2.94
N ALA A 190 -17.75 9.79 3.31
CA ALA A 190 -19.08 9.22 3.10
C ALA A 190 -20.12 9.96 3.94
N ASN A 191 -19.81 10.27 5.20
CA ASN A 191 -20.70 11.01 6.07
C ASN A 191 -20.95 12.43 5.53
N ASP A 192 -19.92 13.12 5.06
CA ASP A 192 -20.06 14.47 4.53
C ASP A 192 -20.83 14.49 3.20
N PHE A 193 -20.56 13.54 2.31
CA PHE A 193 -21.35 13.34 1.09
C PHE A 193 -22.83 13.12 1.40
N LEU A 194 -23.15 12.22 2.34
CA LEU A 194 -24.55 11.93 2.70
C LEU A 194 -25.25 13.11 3.38
N LYS A 195 -24.53 13.91 4.18
CA LYS A 195 -25.07 15.15 4.75
C LYS A 195 -25.40 16.17 3.66
N GLN A 196 -24.52 16.29 2.66
CA GLN A 196 -24.76 17.17 1.52
C GLN A 196 -26.00 16.74 0.74
N VAL A 197 -26.09 15.46 0.35
CA VAL A 197 -27.26 14.91 -0.36
C VAL A 197 -28.56 15.12 0.45
N GLN A 198 -28.50 14.94 1.78
CA GLN A 198 -29.64 15.19 2.64
C GLN A 198 -30.04 16.68 2.68
N THR A 199 -29.05 17.58 2.74
CA THR A 199 -29.27 19.03 2.79
C THR A 199 -29.88 19.54 1.49
N GLU A 200 -29.36 19.09 0.34
CA GLU A 200 -29.92 19.41 -0.98
C GLU A 200 -31.37 18.93 -1.10
N TYR A 201 -31.65 17.69 -0.68
CA TYR A 201 -33.02 17.19 -0.65
C TYR A 201 -33.93 18.01 0.28
N ASP A 202 -33.50 18.34 1.49
CA ASP A 202 -34.29 19.12 2.45
C ASP A 202 -34.59 20.55 1.93
N LEU A 203 -33.70 21.15 1.13
CA LEU A 203 -33.92 22.45 0.49
C LEU A 203 -34.92 22.38 -0.67
N ASP A 204 -34.85 21.34 -1.49
CA ASP A 204 -35.74 21.13 -2.63
C ASP A 204 -37.10 20.49 -2.24
N TYR A 205 -37.22 20.00 -1.00
CA TYR A 205 -38.41 19.31 -0.52
C TYR A 205 -39.61 20.26 -0.40
N GLN A 206 -40.46 20.27 -1.43
CA GLN A 206 -41.75 20.95 -1.45
C GLN A 206 -42.94 20.00 -1.18
N GLY A 207 -42.64 18.76 -0.76
CA GLY A 207 -43.62 17.68 -0.72
C GLY A 207 -44.61 17.74 0.44
N PRO A 208 -45.92 17.48 0.22
CA PRO A 208 -46.92 17.44 1.28
C PRO A 208 -46.97 16.10 2.06
N SER A 209 -46.19 15.08 1.66
CA SER A 209 -46.34 13.69 2.13
C SER A 209 -45.11 13.16 2.86
N MET A 210 -45.29 12.82 4.14
CA MET A 210 -44.27 12.18 4.99
C MET A 210 -43.66 10.90 4.38
N ALA A 211 -44.42 10.16 3.57
CA ALA A 211 -43.98 8.90 2.99
C ALA A 211 -42.79 9.06 2.01
N ALA A 212 -42.75 10.15 1.23
CA ALA A 212 -41.64 10.40 0.30
C ALA A 212 -40.34 10.70 1.05
N ARG A 213 -40.43 11.49 2.13
CA ARG A 213 -39.31 11.80 3.02
C ARG A 213 -38.80 10.54 3.73
N GLU A 214 -39.69 9.69 4.23
CA GLU A 214 -39.32 8.40 4.84
C GLU A 214 -38.60 7.47 3.85
N MET A 215 -39.08 7.38 2.61
CA MET A 215 -38.44 6.60 1.55
C MET A 215 -37.04 7.12 1.22
N PHE A 216 -36.87 8.45 1.15
CA PHE A 216 -35.56 9.07 0.94
C PHE A 216 -34.60 8.80 2.11
N LEU A 217 -35.04 8.98 3.35
CA LEU A 217 -34.22 8.69 4.53
C LEU A 217 -33.82 7.20 4.62
N SER A 218 -34.74 6.29 4.25
CA SER A 218 -34.43 4.86 4.12
C SER A 218 -33.35 4.61 3.06
N THR A 219 -33.44 5.29 1.93
CA THR A 219 -32.46 5.24 0.83
C THR A 219 -31.08 5.75 1.28
N LEU A 220 -31.02 6.90 1.97
CA LEU A 220 -29.79 7.43 2.57
C LEU A 220 -29.18 6.49 3.60
N ASN A 221 -29.99 5.85 4.45
CA ASN A 221 -29.49 4.88 5.42
C ASN A 221 -28.87 3.65 4.74
N LYS A 222 -29.48 3.16 3.66
CA LYS A 222 -28.88 2.08 2.84
C LYS A 222 -27.57 2.52 2.20
N MET A 223 -27.50 3.74 1.66
CA MET A 223 -26.24 4.30 1.14
C MET A 223 -25.17 4.37 2.23
N ARG A 224 -25.51 4.84 3.43
CA ARG A 224 -24.59 4.89 4.58
C ARG A 224 -24.02 3.52 4.92
N GLN A 225 -24.86 2.51 5.07
CA GLN A 225 -24.43 1.14 5.36
C GLN A 225 -23.57 0.55 4.24
N ARG A 226 -23.78 0.99 3.00
CA ARG A 226 -23.00 0.54 1.84
C ARG A 226 -21.62 1.20 1.78
N LEU A 227 -21.57 2.53 1.96
CA LEU A 227 -20.35 3.34 1.82
C LEU A 227 -19.43 3.27 3.03
N GLN A 228 -19.96 3.03 4.24
CA GLN A 228 -19.14 3.00 5.45
C GLN A 228 -18.23 1.77 5.45
N ARG A 229 -17.01 1.97 4.95
CA ARG A 229 -15.88 1.03 4.97
C ARG A 229 -14.67 1.78 5.50
N ASP A 230 -13.98 1.17 6.45
CA ASP A 230 -12.90 1.75 7.25
C ASP A 230 -11.58 1.97 6.51
N ASN A 231 -11.61 1.88 5.18
CA ASN A 231 -10.46 2.13 4.32
C ASN A 231 -9.95 3.57 4.48
N VAL A 232 -8.66 3.75 4.20
CA VAL A 232 -7.98 5.05 4.31
C VAL A 232 -7.01 5.25 3.14
N ALA A 233 -6.67 6.51 2.89
CA ALA A 233 -5.59 6.92 1.98
C ALA A 233 -4.68 7.96 2.64
N GLN A 234 -3.43 8.00 2.20
CA GLN A 234 -2.43 8.98 2.61
C GLN A 234 -2.07 9.82 1.39
N ILE A 235 -2.11 11.14 1.50
CA ILE A 235 -1.58 12.05 0.47
C ILE A 235 -0.48 12.90 1.12
N THR A 236 0.69 12.97 0.49
CA THR A 236 1.83 13.74 0.98
C THR A 236 2.38 14.63 -0.13
N VAL A 237 2.81 15.84 0.23
CA VAL A 237 3.59 16.70 -0.65
C VAL A 237 5.02 16.74 -0.12
N LEU A 238 5.96 16.33 -0.97
CA LEU A 238 7.38 16.20 -0.66
C LEU A 238 8.19 17.17 -1.52
N GLU A 239 9.10 17.91 -0.90
CA GLU A 239 10.15 18.67 -1.59
C GLU A 239 11.30 17.72 -1.91
N VAL A 240 11.76 17.72 -3.17
CA VAL A 240 12.90 16.90 -3.61
C VAL A 240 14.21 17.61 -3.31
N VAL A 241 15.12 16.88 -2.66
CA VAL A 241 16.48 17.31 -2.35
C VAL A 241 17.43 16.75 -3.43
N PRO A 242 18.15 17.62 -4.18
CA PRO A 242 19.15 17.17 -5.16
C PRO A 242 20.25 16.33 -4.51
N ALA A 243 20.70 15.27 -5.19
CA ALA A 243 21.66 14.31 -4.65
C ALA A 243 23.07 14.89 -4.40
N ASN A 244 23.41 16.03 -5.04
CA ASN A 244 24.71 16.67 -4.90
C ASN A 244 24.62 17.88 -3.96
N ASN A 245 24.96 17.64 -2.69
CA ASN A 245 25.29 18.70 -1.74
C ASN A 245 26.53 19.48 -2.21
N GLU A 246 26.34 20.55 -2.98
CA GLU A 246 27.01 21.79 -2.58
C GLU A 246 26.11 22.45 -1.53
N MET A 247 26.34 22.08 -0.28
CA MET A 247 25.76 22.69 0.93
C MET A 247 26.09 24.21 1.07
N VAL A 248 26.58 24.88 0.02
CA VAL A 248 27.19 26.22 0.09
C VAL A 248 26.50 27.26 -0.84
N ALA A 249 25.59 26.88 -1.74
CA ALA A 249 24.83 27.87 -2.51
C ALA A 249 23.44 27.31 -2.87
N ARG A 250 22.35 27.61 -2.17
CA ARG A 250 21.75 28.93 -2.00
C ARG A 250 20.69 28.83 -0.88
N LYS A 251 20.77 29.69 0.13
CA LYS A 251 19.72 29.91 1.15
C LYS A 251 18.41 30.52 0.57
N SER A 252 18.06 30.27 -0.70
CA SER A 252 16.95 31.00 -1.34
C SER A 252 16.17 30.26 -2.43
N GLN A 253 16.36 28.95 -2.67
CA GLN A 253 15.53 28.24 -3.65
C GLN A 253 15.09 26.87 -3.11
N SER A 254 13.78 26.74 -2.83
CA SER A 254 13.11 25.46 -2.54
C SER A 254 13.28 24.50 -3.71
N GLY A 255 13.50 23.22 -3.43
CA GLY A 255 13.48 22.14 -4.42
C GLY A 255 12.08 21.95 -5.03
N PRO A 256 11.98 21.21 -6.16
CA PRO A 256 10.68 20.94 -6.77
C PRO A 256 9.82 20.09 -5.83
N LEU A 257 8.51 20.32 -5.86
CA LEU A 257 7.54 19.55 -5.08
C LEU A 257 6.98 18.38 -5.90
N ILE A 258 6.69 17.27 -5.24
CA ILE A 258 5.94 16.13 -5.78
C ILE A 258 4.84 15.72 -4.80
N CYS A 259 3.71 15.25 -5.32
CA CYS A 259 2.65 14.63 -4.57
C CYS A 259 2.82 13.12 -4.62
N VAL A 260 2.84 12.46 -3.46
CA VAL A 260 2.81 11.00 -3.37
C VAL A 260 1.64 10.58 -2.50
N ALA A 261 0.81 9.69 -3.04
CA ALA A 261 -0.31 9.11 -2.35
C ALA A 261 -0.19 7.58 -2.24
N ASN A 262 -0.80 7.05 -1.19
CA ASN A 262 -0.86 5.63 -0.86
C ASN A 262 -2.29 5.26 -0.44
N VAL A 263 -2.87 4.20 -0.99
CA VAL A 263 -4.25 3.78 -0.68
C VAL A 263 -4.40 2.27 -0.54
N HIS A 264 -5.37 1.85 0.25
CA HIS A 264 -5.91 0.49 0.25
C HIS A 264 -7.44 0.56 0.13
N ILE A 265 -7.96 0.36 -1.08
CA ILE A 265 -9.40 0.42 -1.42
C ILE A 265 -10.12 -0.83 -0.91
N PHE A 266 -11.44 -0.75 -0.71
CA PHE A 266 -12.26 -1.84 -0.19
C PHE A 266 -12.10 -3.14 -1.01
N SER A 267 -11.92 -4.28 -0.34
CA SER A 267 -11.53 -5.52 -1.01
C SER A 267 -12.68 -6.37 -1.57
N ASN A 268 -13.87 -6.27 -0.98
CA ASN A 268 -14.95 -7.21 -1.33
C ASN A 268 -15.38 -7.07 -2.81
N PRO A 269 -15.22 -8.13 -3.63
CA PRO A 269 -15.49 -8.06 -5.07
C PRO A 269 -16.98 -7.83 -5.41
N LYS A 270 -17.90 -8.06 -4.46
CA LYS A 270 -19.34 -7.83 -4.65
C LYS A 270 -19.76 -6.35 -4.57
N PHE A 271 -18.80 -5.45 -4.35
CA PHE A 271 -19.04 -4.02 -4.13
C PHE A 271 -18.18 -3.14 -5.05
N PRO A 272 -18.22 -3.32 -6.39
CA PRO A 272 -17.48 -2.46 -7.32
C PRO A 272 -17.90 -0.99 -7.18
N ASP A 273 -19.16 -0.73 -6.80
CA ASP A 273 -19.70 0.59 -6.50
C ASP A 273 -18.99 1.30 -5.35
N VAL A 274 -18.63 0.57 -4.30
CA VAL A 274 -17.90 1.14 -3.15
C VAL A 274 -16.45 1.43 -3.54
N LYS A 275 -15.82 0.53 -4.30
CA LYS A 275 -14.45 0.73 -4.82
C LYS A 275 -14.38 1.96 -5.73
N MET A 276 -15.35 2.09 -6.63
CA MET A 276 -15.49 3.22 -7.52
C MET A 276 -15.74 4.52 -6.75
N TRP A 277 -16.66 4.51 -5.77
CA TRP A 277 -16.92 5.67 -4.92
C TRP A 277 -15.66 6.12 -4.16
N GLN A 278 -14.92 5.19 -3.53
CA GLN A 278 -13.67 5.51 -2.83
C GLN A 278 -12.61 6.08 -3.78
N THR A 279 -12.48 5.48 -4.96
CA THR A 279 -11.53 5.95 -5.99
C THR A 279 -11.88 7.36 -6.47
N ASN A 280 -13.17 7.63 -6.76
CA ASN A 280 -13.62 8.96 -7.15
C ASN A 280 -13.33 9.99 -6.06
N MET A 281 -13.69 9.68 -4.81
CA MET A 281 -13.42 10.57 -3.68
C MET A 281 -11.92 10.85 -3.51
N LEU A 282 -11.06 9.84 -3.65
CA LEU A 282 -9.62 10.02 -3.62
C LEU A 282 -9.11 10.90 -4.77
N ALA A 283 -9.62 10.70 -6.00
CA ALA A 283 -9.28 11.54 -7.13
C ALA A 283 -9.66 13.01 -6.87
N LYS A 284 -10.87 13.29 -6.38
CA LYS A 284 -11.29 14.66 -6.02
C LYS A 284 -10.43 15.27 -4.90
N GLN A 285 -9.96 14.48 -3.92
CA GLN A 285 -9.00 14.97 -2.92
C GLN A 285 -7.64 15.31 -3.54
N LEU A 286 -7.14 14.45 -4.44
CA LEU A 286 -5.89 14.70 -5.15
C LEU A 286 -5.99 15.94 -6.05
N GLU A 287 -7.12 16.17 -6.71
CA GLU A 287 -7.34 17.34 -7.55
C GLU A 287 -7.17 18.64 -6.76
N ARG A 288 -7.78 18.70 -5.56
CA ARG A 288 -7.67 19.85 -4.65
C ARG A 288 -6.23 20.15 -4.25
N VAL A 289 -5.40 19.11 -4.09
CA VAL A 289 -3.99 19.25 -3.68
C VAL A 289 -3.09 19.57 -4.87
N THR A 290 -3.39 19.05 -6.06
CA THR A 290 -2.41 18.95 -7.16
C THR A 290 -2.67 19.87 -8.34
N LEU A 291 -3.93 20.13 -8.74
CA LEU A 291 -4.23 20.80 -10.02
C LEU A 291 -3.75 22.25 -10.05
N ASN A 292 -4.13 23.04 -9.04
CA ASN A 292 -3.78 24.48 -8.98
C ASN A 292 -2.27 24.73 -8.89
N ARG A 293 -1.51 23.71 -8.49
CA ARG A 293 -0.06 23.75 -8.30
C ARG A 293 0.69 22.98 -9.39
N ASN A 294 -0.04 22.31 -10.28
CA ASN A 294 0.49 21.39 -11.28
C ASN A 294 1.53 20.41 -10.71
N LEU A 295 1.22 19.79 -9.57
CA LEU A 295 2.17 18.92 -8.87
C LEU A 295 2.38 17.59 -9.63
N PRO A 296 3.64 17.19 -9.90
CA PRO A 296 3.94 15.82 -10.29
C PRO A 296 3.39 14.85 -9.26
N THR A 297 2.56 13.90 -9.68
CA THR A 297 1.78 13.08 -8.77
C THR A 297 2.03 11.60 -9.04
N ILE A 298 2.28 10.85 -7.96
CA ILE A 298 2.35 9.39 -7.96
C ILE A 298 1.32 8.87 -6.96
N LEU A 299 0.42 8.00 -7.40
CA LEU A 299 -0.55 7.33 -6.54
C LEU A 299 -0.28 5.82 -6.56
N CYS A 300 0.18 5.32 -5.41
CA CYS A 300 0.43 3.91 -5.15
C CYS A 300 -0.76 3.31 -4.41
N GLY A 301 -1.00 2.01 -4.58
CA GLY A 301 -1.90 1.31 -3.69
C GLY A 301 -2.38 -0.04 -4.17
N ASP A 302 -3.08 -0.70 -3.25
CA ASP A 302 -3.94 -1.85 -3.54
C ASP A 302 -5.36 -1.30 -3.79
N PHE A 303 -5.77 -1.35 -5.06
CA PHE A 303 -7.08 -0.88 -5.50
C PHE A 303 -8.15 -1.97 -5.41
N ASN A 304 -7.76 -3.22 -5.18
CA ASN A 304 -8.66 -4.37 -5.22
C ASN A 304 -9.53 -4.43 -6.50
N SER A 305 -9.02 -3.90 -7.62
CA SER A 305 -9.75 -3.75 -8.87
C SER A 305 -8.89 -4.19 -10.06
N GLU A 306 -9.42 -5.05 -10.94
CA GLU A 306 -8.71 -5.56 -12.11
C GLU A 306 -8.64 -4.56 -13.28
N PRO A 307 -7.77 -4.77 -14.28
CA PRO A 307 -7.66 -3.87 -15.44
C PRO A 307 -8.93 -3.71 -16.28
N SER A 308 -9.87 -4.66 -16.17
CA SER A 308 -11.19 -4.59 -16.81
C SER A 308 -12.27 -3.88 -15.99
N SER A 309 -11.91 -3.32 -14.83
CA SER A 309 -12.87 -2.68 -13.92
C SER A 309 -13.14 -1.22 -14.27
N ALA A 310 -14.27 -0.69 -13.80
CA ALA A 310 -14.60 0.73 -13.89
C ALA A 310 -13.55 1.60 -13.17
N VAL A 311 -12.94 1.10 -12.09
CA VAL A 311 -11.88 1.80 -11.36
C VAL A 311 -10.66 1.99 -12.26
N TYR A 312 -10.23 0.96 -12.98
CA TYR A 312 -9.07 1.06 -13.87
C TYR A 312 -9.38 1.97 -15.06
N GLU A 313 -10.58 1.86 -15.64
CA GLU A 313 -11.01 2.75 -16.72
C GLU A 313 -11.07 4.21 -16.28
N PHE A 314 -11.66 4.49 -15.10
CA PHE A 314 -11.69 5.83 -14.51
C PHE A 314 -10.28 6.42 -14.43
N MET A 315 -9.35 5.69 -13.81
CA MET A 315 -7.99 6.15 -13.58
C MET A 315 -7.21 6.39 -14.88
N THR A 316 -7.51 5.67 -15.96
CA THR A 316 -6.75 5.77 -17.23
C THR A 316 -7.41 6.65 -18.29
N ARG A 317 -8.74 6.80 -18.26
CA ARG A 317 -9.52 7.58 -19.24
C ARG A 317 -10.12 8.85 -18.67
N ASN A 318 -9.86 9.14 -17.40
CA ASN A 318 -10.41 10.29 -16.69
C ASN A 318 -11.93 10.26 -16.50
N HIS A 319 -12.63 9.24 -17.02
CA HIS A 319 -14.06 9.07 -16.91
C HIS A 319 -14.44 7.59 -17.04
N VAL A 320 -15.66 7.23 -16.59
CA VAL A 320 -16.25 5.91 -16.81
C VAL A 320 -17.60 6.08 -17.50
N PRO A 321 -17.85 5.38 -18.61
CA PRO A 321 -19.14 5.46 -19.28
C PRO A 321 -20.22 4.74 -18.46
N LEU A 322 -21.45 5.25 -18.51
CA LEU A 322 -22.58 4.69 -17.75
C LEU A 322 -22.98 3.28 -18.19
N ASP A 323 -22.54 2.87 -19.38
CA ASP A 323 -22.77 1.54 -19.93
C ASP A 323 -21.69 0.51 -19.56
N HIS A 324 -20.72 0.88 -18.72
CA HIS A 324 -19.72 -0.05 -18.21
C HIS A 324 -20.36 -1.17 -17.35
N PRO A 325 -19.93 -2.44 -17.45
CA PRO A 325 -20.54 -3.56 -16.70
C PRO A 325 -20.63 -3.37 -15.18
N ASP A 326 -19.58 -2.83 -14.54
CA ASP A 326 -19.57 -2.49 -13.10
C ASP A 326 -20.59 -1.39 -12.72
N ILE A 327 -21.06 -0.61 -13.70
CA ILE A 327 -22.04 0.47 -13.53
C ILE A 327 -23.45 0.00 -13.90
N GLN A 328 -23.60 -0.77 -14.99
CA GLN A 328 -24.90 -1.24 -15.52
C GLN A 328 -25.59 -2.30 -14.67
N HIS A 329 -24.83 -3.08 -13.91
CA HIS A 329 -25.37 -4.15 -13.08
C HIS A 329 -25.24 -3.84 -11.57
N PRO A 330 -25.73 -2.67 -11.09
CA PRO A 330 -25.70 -2.42 -9.66
C PRO A 330 -26.67 -3.39 -8.99
N PRO A 331 -26.30 -4.01 -7.85
CA PRO A 331 -27.24 -4.77 -7.04
C PRO A 331 -28.60 -4.08 -6.87
N PRO A 332 -29.75 -4.77 -7.03
CA PRO A 332 -31.09 -4.16 -7.07
C PRO A 332 -31.49 -3.34 -5.84
N GLN A 333 -30.75 -3.47 -4.74
CA GLN A 333 -30.97 -2.76 -3.47
C GLN A 333 -30.13 -1.48 -3.33
N LEU A 334 -29.31 -1.15 -4.32
CA LEU A 334 -28.56 0.09 -4.36
C LEU A 334 -29.50 1.26 -4.64
N ALA A 335 -29.56 2.18 -3.69
CA ALA A 335 -29.75 3.56 -4.06
C ALA A 335 -28.67 3.90 -5.09
N ASN A 336 -29.02 4.55 -6.21
CA ASN A 336 -28.10 4.74 -7.32
C ASN A 336 -26.94 5.68 -6.93
N ILE A 337 -25.90 5.15 -6.27
CA ILE A 337 -24.72 5.90 -5.82
C ILE A 337 -24.12 6.64 -7.01
N TYR A 338 -24.09 5.99 -8.17
CA TYR A 338 -23.57 6.56 -9.41
C TYR A 338 -24.38 7.76 -9.92
N ALA A 339 -25.71 7.80 -9.72
CA ALA A 339 -26.51 8.96 -10.12
C ALA A 339 -26.13 10.26 -9.37
N SER A 340 -25.50 10.12 -8.21
CA SER A 340 -25.03 11.24 -7.41
C SER A 340 -23.52 11.48 -7.54
N LEU A 341 -22.82 10.70 -8.37
CA LEU A 341 -21.40 10.85 -8.60
C LEU A 341 -21.14 11.46 -9.98
N ASP A 342 -20.30 12.46 -9.97
CA ASP A 342 -19.56 12.88 -11.14
C ASP A 342 -18.43 11.87 -11.38
N LEU A 343 -18.60 10.99 -12.37
CA LEU A 343 -17.68 9.89 -12.69
C LEU A 343 -16.55 10.35 -13.62
N GLU A 344 -16.01 11.54 -13.36
CA GLU A 344 -14.85 12.10 -14.06
C GLU A 344 -13.82 12.72 -13.10
N HIS A 345 -12.57 12.86 -13.57
CA HIS A 345 -11.51 13.63 -12.91
C HIS A 345 -10.57 14.28 -13.91
N ASN A 346 -9.84 15.31 -13.48
CA ASN A 346 -9.00 16.15 -14.32
C ASN A 346 -7.50 15.83 -14.21
N ILE A 347 -7.13 14.78 -13.47
CA ILE A 347 -5.74 14.33 -13.39
C ILE A 347 -5.46 13.33 -14.51
N GLY A 348 -4.62 13.65 -15.50
CA GLY A 348 -4.23 12.71 -16.55
C GLY A 348 -3.29 11.63 -16.01
N PHE A 349 -3.81 10.57 -15.41
CA PHE A 349 -3.00 9.46 -14.89
C PHE A 349 -2.70 8.43 -15.99
N ALA A 350 -1.53 7.80 -15.88
CA ALA A 350 -1.19 6.59 -16.61
C ALA A 350 -0.67 5.52 -15.62
N SER A 351 -0.80 4.24 -15.98
CA SER A 351 -0.15 3.17 -15.22
C SER A 351 1.35 3.15 -15.52
N ALA A 352 2.17 3.23 -14.48
CA ALA A 352 3.62 3.19 -14.61
C ALA A 352 4.13 1.82 -15.07
N TYR A 353 3.51 0.73 -14.62
CA TYR A 353 3.88 -0.63 -15.04
C TYR A 353 3.55 -0.85 -16.51
N ALA A 354 2.34 -0.51 -16.95
CA ALA A 354 1.97 -0.57 -18.36
C ALA A 354 2.86 0.33 -19.23
N SER A 355 3.26 1.51 -18.73
CA SER A 355 4.16 2.41 -19.46
C SER A 355 5.57 1.83 -19.66
N VAL A 356 6.08 1.07 -18.69
CA VAL A 356 7.43 0.47 -18.77
C VAL A 356 7.44 -0.84 -19.56
N PHE A 357 6.45 -1.69 -19.34
CA PHE A 357 6.43 -3.06 -19.87
C PHE A 357 5.52 -3.24 -21.09
N GLY A 358 4.73 -2.22 -21.44
CA GLY A 358 3.75 -2.27 -22.53
C GLY A 358 2.39 -2.86 -22.14
N ALA A 359 2.30 -3.48 -20.96
CA ALA A 359 1.08 -4.03 -20.37
C ALA A 359 1.21 -4.12 -18.85
N GLU A 360 0.08 -4.31 -18.17
CA GLU A 360 0.09 -4.72 -16.76
C GLU A 360 0.75 -6.09 -16.58
N PRO A 361 1.32 -6.39 -15.40
CA PRO A 361 1.80 -7.74 -15.10
C PRO A 361 0.64 -8.75 -15.14
N GLU A 362 0.93 -10.04 -15.20
CA GLU A 362 -0.11 -11.08 -15.19
C GLU A 362 -0.82 -11.17 -13.82
N TYR A 363 -0.14 -10.77 -12.76
CA TYR A 363 -0.67 -10.75 -11.41
C TYR A 363 0.12 -9.80 -10.53
N THR A 364 -0.54 -9.30 -9.49
CA THR A 364 0.08 -8.65 -8.34
C THR A 364 -0.34 -9.30 -7.04
N ASN A 365 -1.45 -10.04 -7.03
CA ASN A 365 -1.85 -10.96 -5.98
C ASN A 365 -1.95 -12.39 -6.55
N TYR A 366 -1.41 -13.37 -5.84
CA TYR A 366 -1.37 -14.78 -6.29
C TYR A 366 -1.66 -15.73 -5.13
N THR A 367 -2.93 -16.12 -4.98
CA THR A 367 -3.38 -17.08 -3.95
C THR A 367 -3.86 -18.38 -4.58
N GLY A 368 -4.07 -19.42 -3.76
CA GLY A 368 -4.61 -20.71 -4.22
C GLY A 368 -6.07 -20.66 -4.71
N HIS A 369 -6.78 -19.55 -4.52
CA HIS A 369 -8.19 -19.40 -4.90
C HIS A 369 -8.43 -18.32 -5.95
N TRP A 370 -7.58 -17.30 -5.99
CA TRP A 370 -7.70 -16.19 -6.92
C TRP A 370 -6.32 -15.59 -7.21
N THR A 371 -6.12 -15.16 -8.45
CA THR A 371 -4.91 -14.52 -8.95
C THR A 371 -5.35 -13.41 -9.89
N GLY A 372 -4.73 -12.24 -9.77
CA GLY A 372 -5.07 -11.09 -10.60
C GLY A 372 -4.22 -9.86 -10.28
N VAL A 373 -4.51 -8.78 -11.00
CA VAL A 373 -3.80 -7.49 -10.88
C VAL A 373 -4.70 -6.53 -10.12
N VAL A 374 -4.25 -6.10 -8.95
CA VAL A 374 -5.00 -5.19 -8.07
C VAL A 374 -4.14 -4.08 -7.48
N ASP A 375 -2.82 -4.20 -7.59
CA ASP A 375 -1.87 -3.20 -7.13
C ASP A 375 -1.40 -2.35 -8.30
N TYR A 376 -1.37 -1.03 -8.13
CA TYR A 376 -0.98 -0.11 -9.20
C TYR A 376 -0.08 1.01 -8.70
N VAL A 377 0.69 1.55 -9.64
CA VAL A 377 1.41 2.82 -9.49
C VAL A 377 0.95 3.73 -10.61
N TRP A 378 0.02 4.62 -10.30
CA TRP A 378 -0.44 5.67 -11.20
C TRP A 378 0.50 6.86 -11.14
N TYR A 379 0.73 7.52 -12.27
CA TYR A 379 1.57 8.72 -12.32
C TYR A 379 1.07 9.72 -13.35
N THR A 380 1.45 11.00 -13.23
CA THR A 380 1.15 12.04 -14.23
C THR A 380 2.24 12.09 -15.31
N PRO A 381 2.00 11.54 -16.52
CA PRO A 381 3.03 11.38 -17.55
C PRO A 381 3.48 12.70 -18.15
N GLU A 382 2.74 13.79 -17.98
CA GLU A 382 3.18 15.13 -18.41
C GLU A 382 4.37 15.65 -17.60
N THR A 383 4.54 15.16 -16.37
CA THR A 383 5.53 15.69 -15.41
C THR A 383 6.56 14.68 -14.94
N LEU A 384 6.27 13.38 -15.07
CA LEU A 384 7.12 12.29 -14.61
C LEU A 384 7.37 11.29 -15.75
N THR A 385 8.51 10.60 -15.68
CA THR A 385 8.85 9.49 -16.58
C THR A 385 9.27 8.28 -15.74
N PRO A 386 8.57 7.12 -15.82
CA PRO A 386 9.04 5.85 -15.31
C PRO A 386 10.01 5.24 -16.33
N PHE A 387 11.31 5.23 -16.00
CA PHE A 387 12.35 4.78 -16.93
C PHE A 387 12.87 3.38 -16.62
N ALA A 388 12.51 2.80 -15.48
CA ALA A 388 12.75 1.40 -15.18
C ALA A 388 11.69 0.83 -14.23
N GLY A 389 11.47 -0.47 -14.33
CA GLY A 389 10.52 -1.20 -13.47
C GLY A 389 11.07 -2.57 -13.08
N LEU A 390 10.71 -3.02 -11.88
CA LEU A 390 11.06 -4.34 -11.38
C LEU A 390 10.10 -5.37 -11.97
N LYS A 391 10.61 -6.19 -12.89
CA LYS A 391 9.80 -7.15 -13.63
C LYS A 391 9.18 -8.18 -12.69
N VAL A 392 7.85 -8.30 -12.74
CA VAL A 392 7.12 -9.41 -12.09
C VAL A 392 7.44 -10.69 -12.86
N HIS A 393 7.79 -11.75 -12.15
CA HIS A 393 8.02 -13.04 -12.77
C HIS A 393 6.72 -13.56 -13.37
N PRO A 394 6.76 -14.30 -14.48
CA PRO A 394 5.53 -14.92 -14.98
C PRO A 394 5.13 -16.10 -14.06
N PRO A 395 3.85 -16.51 -14.06
CA PRO A 395 3.33 -17.54 -13.16
C PRO A 395 4.14 -18.84 -13.17
N GLU A 396 4.69 -19.25 -14.31
CA GLU A 396 5.45 -20.51 -14.44
C GLU A 396 6.74 -20.49 -13.62
N VAL A 397 7.35 -19.30 -13.44
CA VAL A 397 8.52 -19.15 -12.59
C VAL A 397 8.12 -19.25 -11.11
N LEU A 398 6.95 -18.76 -10.71
CA LEU A 398 6.47 -19.03 -9.35
C LEU A 398 6.18 -20.52 -9.18
N GLU A 399 5.39 -21.12 -10.07
CA GLU A 399 5.00 -22.53 -9.99
C GLU A 399 6.20 -23.48 -9.91
N ALA A 400 7.24 -23.24 -10.72
CA ALA A 400 8.47 -24.02 -10.70
C ALA A 400 9.24 -23.94 -9.36
N TYR A 401 9.19 -22.79 -8.69
CA TYR A 401 9.98 -22.51 -7.49
C TYR A 401 9.19 -22.69 -6.18
N SER A 402 8.03 -22.04 -6.04
CA SER A 402 7.22 -22.11 -4.82
C SER A 402 6.45 -23.42 -4.73
N LYS A 403 6.09 -24.05 -5.86
CA LYS A 403 5.21 -25.24 -5.94
C LYS A 403 3.84 -25.07 -5.26
N THR A 404 3.55 -23.86 -4.79
CA THR A 404 2.35 -23.44 -4.06
C THR A 404 2.05 -21.97 -4.37
N ALA A 405 0.86 -21.50 -4.01
CA ALA A 405 0.54 -20.08 -4.07
C ALA A 405 1.28 -19.25 -2.98
N LEU A 406 0.99 -17.94 -2.96
CA LEU A 406 1.54 -16.99 -2.00
C LEU A 406 0.54 -16.71 -0.86
N PRO A 407 1.00 -16.40 0.37
CA PRO A 407 2.38 -16.45 0.82
C PRO A 407 2.87 -17.90 0.98
N ASN A 408 4.18 -18.05 1.06
CA ASN A 408 4.84 -19.33 1.33
C ASN A 408 6.15 -19.09 2.11
N CYS A 409 7.02 -20.11 2.20
CA CYS A 409 8.27 -19.97 2.94
C CYS A 409 9.30 -19.03 2.27
N GLN A 410 9.09 -18.65 1.01
CA GLN A 410 9.99 -17.78 0.23
C GLN A 410 9.40 -16.38 0.02
N PHE A 411 8.08 -16.27 -0.02
CA PHE A 411 7.33 -15.02 -0.24
C PHE A 411 6.41 -14.73 0.94
N LEU A 412 6.56 -13.56 1.54
CA LEU A 412 5.94 -13.19 2.81
C LEU A 412 4.51 -12.61 2.70
N SER A 413 4.11 -12.23 1.49
CA SER A 413 2.79 -11.67 1.21
C SER A 413 2.14 -12.51 0.13
N ASP A 414 0.81 -12.49 0.07
CA ASP A 414 0.05 -12.93 -1.09
C ASP A 414 0.15 -11.95 -2.27
N HIS A 415 0.66 -10.75 -2.03
CA HIS A 415 0.98 -9.78 -3.06
C HIS A 415 2.46 -9.79 -3.47
N ILE A 416 2.76 -9.23 -4.63
CA ILE A 416 4.10 -8.99 -5.15
C ILE A 416 4.40 -7.48 -5.11
N PRO A 417 5.57 -7.06 -4.59
CA PRO A 417 5.91 -5.65 -4.54
C PRO A 417 6.09 -5.07 -5.95
N LEU A 418 5.56 -3.90 -6.21
CA LEU A 418 5.79 -3.14 -7.45
C LEU A 418 6.82 -2.04 -7.19
N CYS A 419 7.87 -1.97 -8.01
CA CYS A 419 8.98 -1.04 -7.81
C CYS A 419 9.43 -0.43 -9.14
N LEU A 420 9.53 0.90 -9.17
CA LEU A 420 9.86 1.67 -10.37
C LEU A 420 10.88 2.75 -10.06
N ASP A 421 11.71 3.07 -11.04
CA ASP A 421 12.57 4.25 -11.03
C ASP A 421 11.93 5.36 -11.88
N PHE A 422 11.72 6.51 -11.25
CA PHE A 422 11.11 7.70 -11.86
C PHE A 422 12.13 8.82 -12.03
N SER A 423 11.89 9.67 -13.02
CA SER A 423 12.55 10.97 -13.16
C SER A 423 11.54 12.10 -13.35
N ILE A 424 11.81 13.27 -12.78
CA ILE A 424 11.02 14.49 -13.01
C ILE A 424 11.40 15.11 -14.35
N LYS A 425 10.41 15.39 -15.20
CA LYS A 425 10.61 16.05 -16.49
C LYS A 425 11.06 17.50 -16.30
N ALA A 426 11.98 17.97 -17.13
CA ALA A 426 12.59 19.30 -17.01
C ALA A 426 11.57 20.46 -17.03
N ALA A 427 10.45 20.31 -17.78
CA ALA A 427 9.38 21.30 -17.82
C ALA A 427 8.66 21.47 -16.46
N ALA A 428 8.48 20.39 -15.71
CA ALA A 428 7.84 20.42 -14.39
C ALA A 428 8.69 21.13 -13.32
N ILE A 429 10.02 21.11 -13.48
CA ILE A 429 10.97 21.76 -12.55
C ILE A 429 10.86 23.30 -12.61
N ASN A 430 10.45 23.86 -13.75
CA ASN A 430 10.33 25.30 -13.92
C ASN A 430 8.99 25.87 -13.40
N ASN A 431 7.94 25.05 -13.32
CA ASN A 431 6.60 25.48 -12.87
C ASN A 431 6.42 25.43 -11.35
N GLY A 432 7.29 24.73 -10.61
CA GLY A 432 7.23 24.60 -9.14
C GLY A 432 8.02 25.68 -8.37
N ARG A 433 8.45 26.76 -9.02
CA ARG A 433 9.18 27.86 -8.37
C ARG A 433 8.18 28.86 -7.79
N TYR A 434 7.90 28.72 -6.50
CA TYR A 434 7.32 29.79 -5.69
C TYR A 434 8.43 30.62 -5.04
#